data_AF-A0A1Y5PZD9-F1
#
_entry.id   AF-A0A1Y5PZD9-F1
#
_cell.length_a   1.000
_cell.length_b   1.000
_cell.length_c   1.000
_cell.angle_alpha   90.00
_cell.angle_beta   90.00
_cell.angle_gamma   90.00
#
_symmetry.space_group_name_H-M   'P 1'
#
loop_
_entity.id
_entity.type
_entity.pdbx_description
1 polymer ?
#
loop_
_entity_poly.entity_id
_entity_poly.type
_entity_poly.pdbx_seq_one_letter_code
_entity_poly.pdbx_strand_id
1 'polypeptide(L)'
;MATLVLTVVGGIVGGPVGAAIGAAVGQQVDAQIFKPKGREGPRLVDLKVQASTYGQQIPQLFGTMRVAGSVIWATDLIERRTKRGGGKGRPSTTEYSYAVSLAIALSSRPVRAIRRIWADGNLLRGTSGSFRERCTFRWYDGSEDQAADPLIASALGIASASAFRGLAYAVFEELELGAFGNRIPSLTFEVEADAGSVDAGSIGDALLGGAGRCRGAWPFSGYAASGDRTRDALAPLFDADGIRLASGPEGWRLAPAAETGAVPVLGDFCEARRSDVAGDRAERRRAPLSSLPGTIRLRHYEPERDFQLGQQTSLVAGGGAREERIDLPAVLPATSARALAQRLASAAADERETSVRHADLAALALTVGAVVAGADGSRWRLAGRTVRGNDISLELRRYQPLPAAELPAAPGAPVGVPDWPDAAGMVQLFDLPNLGSPAASAPRILIAAAGSNDGWRGADCWFVPSTGAEPIPIGSVRPAAALGLLAERWRRGATAFSIFPAP
;
A
#
# COMPACT_ATOMS: atom_id res chain seq x y z
N MET A 1 -38.98 -8.90 16.12
CA MET A 1 -39.72 -9.35 17.33
C MET A 1 -40.30 -8.17 18.08
N ALA A 2 -39.61 -7.02 18.13
CA ALA A 2 -40.13 -5.80 18.74
C ALA A 2 -41.37 -5.25 18.00
N THR A 3 -41.45 -5.41 16.68
CA THR A 3 -42.62 -5.02 15.87
C THR A 3 -43.90 -5.70 16.35
N LEU A 4 -43.88 -7.02 16.53
CA LEU A 4 -45.06 -7.76 16.96
C LEU A 4 -45.48 -7.39 18.39
N VAL A 5 -44.53 -7.26 19.31
CA VAL A 5 -44.81 -6.92 20.71
C VAL A 5 -45.35 -5.48 20.85
N LEU A 6 -44.71 -4.51 20.20
CA LEU A 6 -45.11 -3.10 20.29
C LEU A 6 -46.39 -2.80 19.51
N THR A 7 -46.67 -3.51 18.42
CA THR A 7 -47.95 -3.43 17.70
C THR A 7 -49.10 -3.94 18.57
N VAL A 8 -48.89 -5.04 19.30
CA VAL A 8 -49.88 -5.62 20.21
C VAL A 8 -50.12 -4.69 21.40
N VAL A 9 -49.06 -4.18 22.04
CA VAL A 9 -49.20 -3.24 23.18
C VAL A 9 -49.82 -1.91 22.74
N GLY A 10 -49.39 -1.35 21.60
CA GLY A 10 -49.96 -0.14 21.04
C GLY A 10 -51.43 -0.30 20.63
N GLY A 11 -51.81 -1.48 20.13
CA GLY A 11 -53.20 -1.81 19.81
C GLY A 11 -54.11 -1.95 21.03
N ILE A 12 -53.59 -2.48 22.14
CA ILE A 12 -54.33 -2.63 23.40
C ILE A 12 -54.63 -1.26 24.05
N VAL A 13 -53.69 -0.31 23.96
CA VAL A 13 -53.83 1.00 24.63
C VAL A 13 -54.48 2.06 23.74
N GLY A 14 -54.24 2.04 22.42
CA GLY A 14 -54.65 3.12 21.50
C GLY A 14 -55.48 2.68 20.30
N GLY A 15 -55.99 1.44 20.26
CA GLY A 15 -56.76 0.91 19.15
C GLY A 15 -55.96 0.84 17.83
N PRO A 16 -56.62 0.88 16.66
CA PRO A 16 -55.96 0.70 15.35
C PRO A 16 -54.84 1.72 15.08
N VAL A 17 -54.99 2.95 15.60
CA VAL A 17 -53.99 4.02 15.46
C VAL A 17 -52.78 3.76 16.36
N GLY A 18 -53.00 3.31 17.61
CA GLY A 18 -51.92 2.91 18.52
C GLY A 18 -51.16 1.68 18.03
N ALA A 19 -51.83 0.73 17.37
CA ALA A 19 -51.19 -0.41 16.71
C ALA A 19 -50.29 0.04 15.55
N ALA A 20 -50.72 1.00 14.73
CA ALA A 20 -49.92 1.54 13.63
C ALA A 20 -48.67 2.28 14.13
N ILE A 21 -48.79 3.06 15.21
CA ILE A 21 -47.64 3.72 15.86
C ILE A 21 -46.70 2.67 16.48
N GLY A 22 -47.25 1.65 17.15
CA GLY A 22 -46.48 0.54 17.71
C GLY A 22 -45.74 -0.29 16.66
N ALA A 23 -46.34 -0.47 15.48
CA ALA A 23 -45.71 -1.11 14.33
C ALA A 23 -44.58 -0.26 13.73
N ALA A 24 -44.76 1.07 13.63
CA ALA A 24 -43.74 1.98 13.12
C ALA A 24 -42.52 2.07 14.07
N VAL A 25 -42.75 2.21 15.37
CA VAL A 25 -41.68 2.21 16.39
C VAL A 25 -41.02 0.84 16.48
N GLY A 26 -41.81 -0.23 16.43
CA GLY A 26 -41.30 -1.59 16.47
C GLY A 26 -40.49 -1.99 15.22
N GLN A 27 -40.84 -1.50 14.04
CA GLN A 27 -40.03 -1.63 12.83
C GLN A 27 -38.68 -0.91 12.96
N GLN A 28 -38.66 0.25 13.62
CA GLN A 28 -37.42 1.01 13.84
C GLN A 28 -36.48 0.30 14.81
N VAL A 29 -37.02 -0.31 15.87
CA VAL A 29 -36.25 -1.12 16.82
C VAL A 29 -35.79 -2.42 16.17
N ASP A 30 -36.67 -3.10 15.42
CA ASP A 30 -36.29 -4.30 14.67
C ASP A 30 -35.25 -3.97 13.58
N ALA A 31 -35.29 -2.80 12.92
CA ALA A 31 -34.27 -2.38 11.96
C ALA A 31 -32.90 -2.08 12.61
N GLN A 32 -32.87 -1.65 13.87
CA GLN A 32 -31.64 -1.48 14.64
C GLN A 32 -31.09 -2.81 15.19
N ILE A 33 -31.98 -3.74 15.57
CA ILE A 33 -31.62 -5.07 16.09
C ILE A 33 -31.20 -6.03 14.97
N PHE A 34 -31.90 -5.99 13.83
CA PHE A 34 -31.59 -6.74 12.60
C PHE A 34 -30.70 -5.95 11.64
N LYS A 35 -30.10 -4.85 12.09
CA LYS A 35 -29.00 -4.21 11.37
C LYS A 35 -27.98 -5.34 11.09
N PRO A 36 -27.68 -5.66 9.82
CA PRO A 36 -26.75 -6.74 9.53
C PRO A 36 -25.48 -6.46 10.34
N LYS A 37 -25.02 -7.47 11.10
CA LYS A 37 -23.80 -7.37 11.92
C LYS A 37 -22.77 -6.63 11.08
N GLY A 38 -22.22 -5.54 11.63
CA GLY A 38 -21.24 -4.71 10.92
C GLY A 38 -20.22 -5.63 10.28
N ARG A 39 -20.17 -5.63 8.96
CA ARG A 39 -19.24 -6.48 8.22
C ARG A 39 -17.87 -5.93 8.53
N GLU A 40 -17.07 -6.65 9.33
CA GLU A 40 -15.67 -6.29 9.52
C GLU A 40 -15.01 -6.31 8.14
N GLY A 41 -14.61 -5.14 7.66
CA GLY A 41 -13.83 -5.03 6.45
C GLY A 41 -12.47 -5.72 6.62
N PRO A 42 -11.76 -6.05 5.53
CA PRO A 42 -10.42 -6.58 5.60
C PRO A 42 -9.56 -5.66 6.48
N ARG A 43 -8.96 -6.22 7.54
CA ARG A 43 -8.04 -5.46 8.38
C ARG A 43 -6.76 -5.21 7.60
N LEU A 44 -6.17 -4.03 7.79
CA LEU A 44 -4.89 -3.73 7.17
C LEU A 44 -3.80 -4.56 7.86
N VAL A 45 -3.42 -5.67 7.23
CA VAL A 45 -2.28 -6.51 7.63
C VAL A 45 -1.01 -5.83 7.17
N ASP A 46 0.08 -5.97 7.92
CA ASP A 46 1.37 -5.49 7.45
C ASP A 46 1.83 -6.35 6.27
N LEU A 47 1.76 -5.79 5.06
CA LEU A 47 2.19 -6.46 3.82
C LEU A 47 3.68 -6.83 3.84
N LYS A 48 4.46 -6.34 4.83
CA LYS A 48 5.88 -6.66 5.02
C LYS A 48 6.12 -7.96 5.77
N VAL A 49 5.09 -8.60 6.32
CA VAL A 49 5.25 -9.90 6.99
C VAL A 49 5.22 -10.99 5.93
N GLN A 50 6.37 -11.63 5.70
CA GLN A 50 6.46 -12.76 4.81
C GLN A 50 5.86 -14.00 5.49
N ALA A 51 4.72 -14.46 4.99
CA ALA A 51 4.08 -15.70 5.43
C ALA A 51 4.05 -16.69 4.26
N SER A 52 4.73 -17.82 4.43
CA SER A 52 4.75 -18.92 3.45
C SER A 52 3.78 -20.00 3.89
N THR A 53 2.48 -19.77 3.69
CA THR A 53 1.43 -20.73 4.05
C THR A 53 0.45 -20.87 2.89
N TYR A 54 0.06 -22.10 2.57
CA TYR A 54 -0.96 -22.37 1.56
C TYR A 54 -2.29 -21.71 1.95
N GLY A 55 -2.99 -21.16 0.95
CA GLY A 55 -4.27 -20.47 1.14
C GLY A 55 -4.15 -18.98 1.48
N GLN A 56 -2.94 -18.43 1.60
CA GLN A 56 -2.74 -16.98 1.67
C GLN A 56 -3.06 -16.33 0.32
N GLN A 57 -3.79 -15.21 0.37
CA GLN A 57 -4.12 -14.45 -0.84
C GLN A 57 -2.89 -13.69 -1.34
N ILE A 58 -2.63 -13.74 -2.65
CA ILE A 58 -1.63 -12.90 -3.31
C ILE A 58 -2.35 -11.65 -3.83
N PRO A 59 -2.01 -10.44 -3.34
CA PRO A 59 -2.71 -9.21 -3.71
C PRO A 59 -2.53 -8.88 -5.19
N GLN A 60 -3.50 -8.19 -5.79
CA GLN A 60 -3.27 -7.47 -7.04
C GLN A 60 -2.75 -6.07 -6.71
N LEU A 61 -1.53 -5.75 -7.12
CA LEU A 61 -0.90 -4.47 -6.81
C LEU A 61 -1.23 -3.43 -7.87
N PHE A 62 -1.49 -2.21 -7.43
CA PHE A 62 -1.71 -1.04 -8.27
C PHE A 62 -0.77 0.09 -7.86
N GLY A 63 -0.33 0.91 -8.82
CA GLY A 63 0.65 1.97 -8.58
C GLY A 63 1.95 1.42 -7.98
N THR A 64 2.56 2.12 -7.03
CA THR A 64 3.77 1.68 -6.32
C THR A 64 3.45 1.23 -4.90
N MET A 65 3.84 -0.01 -4.57
CA MET A 65 3.57 -0.67 -3.28
C MET A 65 4.82 -1.35 -2.74
N ARG A 66 4.94 -1.48 -1.42
CA ARG A 66 5.92 -2.39 -0.80
C ARG A 66 5.23 -3.63 -0.26
N VAL A 67 5.71 -4.81 -0.66
CA VAL A 67 5.13 -6.12 -0.30
C VAL A 67 6.21 -7.12 0.07
N ALA A 68 5.91 -8.06 0.96
CA ALA A 68 6.78 -9.19 1.27
C ALA A 68 6.70 -10.31 0.22
N GLY A 69 5.49 -10.51 -0.30
CA GLY A 69 5.18 -11.65 -1.14
C GLY A 69 5.14 -12.99 -0.39
N SER A 70 4.93 -14.07 -1.13
CA SER A 70 4.83 -15.43 -0.61
C SER A 70 5.83 -16.34 -1.32
N VAL A 71 6.57 -17.16 -0.57
CA VAL A 71 7.50 -18.14 -1.18
C VAL A 71 6.68 -19.21 -1.89
N ILE A 72 6.94 -19.38 -3.19
CA ILE A 72 6.26 -20.36 -4.06
C ILE A 72 7.15 -21.52 -4.46
N TRP A 73 8.47 -21.36 -4.32
CA TRP A 73 9.47 -22.40 -4.56
C TRP A 73 10.74 -22.06 -3.79
N ALA A 74 11.45 -23.06 -3.28
CA ALA A 74 12.77 -22.91 -2.65
C ALA A 74 13.54 -24.23 -2.71
N THR A 75 14.87 -24.14 -2.69
CA THR A 75 15.76 -25.27 -2.48
C THR A 75 16.07 -25.49 -1.01
N ASP A 76 16.67 -26.62 -0.68
CA ASP A 76 17.40 -26.76 0.58
C ASP A 76 18.59 -25.76 0.64
N LEU A 77 19.13 -25.57 1.85
CA LEU A 77 20.31 -24.72 2.05
C LEU A 77 21.54 -25.34 1.35
N ILE A 78 22.21 -24.53 0.55
CA ILE A 78 23.44 -24.88 -0.16
C ILE A 78 24.61 -24.56 0.76
N GLU A 79 25.24 -25.59 1.32
CA GLU A 79 26.44 -25.45 2.15
C GLU A 79 27.71 -25.52 1.29
N ARG A 80 28.61 -24.55 1.45
CA ARG A 80 29.94 -24.55 0.84
C ARG A 80 31.01 -24.55 1.90
N ARG A 81 32.01 -25.40 1.69
CA ARG A 81 33.16 -25.55 2.58
C ARG A 81 34.42 -25.06 1.87
N THR A 82 35.02 -23.99 2.38
CA THR A 82 36.28 -23.44 1.86
C THR A 82 37.39 -23.66 2.89
N LYS A 83 38.45 -24.38 2.50
CA LYS A 83 39.62 -24.58 3.36
C LYS A 83 40.66 -23.50 3.05
N ARG A 84 40.88 -22.58 3.99
CA ARG A 84 41.94 -21.56 3.91
C ARG A 84 43.15 -21.98 4.76
N GLY A 85 44.32 -21.98 4.13
CA GLY A 85 45.59 -22.35 4.78
C GLY A 85 45.91 -23.85 4.74
N GLY A 86 47.20 -24.16 4.84
CA GLY A 86 47.73 -25.53 4.75
C GLY A 86 49.18 -25.65 4.25
N GLY A 87 49.98 -24.59 4.35
CA GLY A 87 51.43 -24.66 4.10
C GLY A 87 52.19 -25.18 5.33
N LYS A 88 53.42 -25.70 5.13
CA LYS A 88 54.30 -26.25 6.17
C LYS A 88 54.22 -25.43 7.48
N GLY A 89 53.59 -26.01 8.50
CA GLY A 89 53.53 -25.45 9.87
C GLY A 89 52.36 -24.52 10.19
N ARG A 90 51.45 -24.19 9.25
CA ARG A 90 50.31 -23.29 9.52
C ARG A 90 48.99 -24.07 9.62
N PRO A 91 48.19 -23.91 10.69
CA PRO A 91 46.90 -24.59 10.83
C PRO A 91 45.93 -24.18 9.72
N SER A 92 45.14 -25.14 9.22
CA SER A 92 44.11 -24.89 8.22
C SER A 92 42.80 -24.49 8.88
N THR A 93 42.19 -23.39 8.45
CA THR A 93 40.85 -22.97 8.87
C THR A 93 39.85 -23.43 7.83
N THR A 94 38.78 -24.12 8.28
CA THR A 94 37.63 -24.43 7.44
C THR A 94 36.57 -23.36 7.67
N GLU A 95 36.16 -22.68 6.60
CA GLU A 95 35.03 -21.75 6.62
C GLU A 95 33.83 -22.41 5.95
N TYR A 96 32.65 -22.22 6.55
CA TYR A 96 31.37 -22.65 6.01
C TYR A 96 30.58 -21.41 5.57
N SER A 97 30.02 -21.46 4.36
CA SER A 97 29.06 -20.48 3.88
C SER A 97 27.78 -21.16 3.41
N TYR A 98 26.66 -20.48 3.58
CA TYR A 98 25.34 -20.99 3.24
C TYR A 98 24.70 -20.07 2.21
N ALA A 99 24.01 -20.67 1.25
CA ALA A 99 23.22 -19.96 0.26
C ALA A 99 21.87 -20.66 0.05
N VAL A 100 20.92 -19.97 -0.56
CA VAL A 100 19.60 -20.54 -0.89
C VAL A 100 19.12 -20.01 -2.23
N SER A 101 18.37 -20.83 -2.96
CA SER A 101 17.62 -20.38 -4.12
C SER A 101 16.12 -20.43 -3.82
N LEU A 102 15.40 -19.36 -4.14
CA LEU A 102 13.97 -19.23 -3.84
C LEU A 102 13.24 -18.33 -4.83
N ALA A 103 11.95 -18.59 -4.99
CA ALA A 103 11.01 -17.78 -5.76
C ALA A 103 9.90 -17.23 -4.85
N ILE A 104 9.60 -15.94 -5.01
CA ILE A 104 8.63 -15.19 -4.19
C ILE A 104 7.59 -14.56 -5.12
N ALA A 105 6.31 -14.95 -4.97
CA ALA A 105 5.19 -14.30 -5.65
C ALA A 105 4.86 -12.96 -4.99
N LEU A 106 4.71 -11.91 -5.79
CA LEU A 106 4.55 -10.53 -5.34
C LEU A 106 3.15 -9.97 -5.62
N SER A 107 2.62 -10.24 -6.83
CA SER A 107 1.36 -9.71 -7.31
C SER A 107 0.64 -10.75 -8.17
N SER A 108 -0.70 -10.80 -8.06
CA SER A 108 -1.56 -11.61 -8.94
C SER A 108 -2.04 -10.87 -10.19
N ARG A 109 -1.28 -9.87 -10.60
CA ARG A 109 -1.38 -9.17 -11.89
C ARG A 109 0.01 -8.74 -12.37
N PRO A 110 0.16 -8.42 -13.67
CA PRO A 110 1.40 -7.90 -14.20
C PRO A 110 1.89 -6.64 -13.48
N VAL A 111 3.22 -6.52 -13.32
CA VAL A 111 3.90 -5.36 -12.72
C VAL A 111 5.01 -4.85 -13.64
N ARG A 112 5.37 -3.58 -13.50
CA ARG A 112 6.32 -2.91 -14.41
C ARG A 112 7.77 -3.01 -13.96
N ALA A 113 8.02 -2.97 -12.65
CA ALA A 113 9.37 -3.04 -12.12
C ALA A 113 9.42 -3.47 -10.65
N ILE A 114 10.55 -4.05 -10.27
CA ILE A 114 10.99 -4.19 -8.88
C ILE A 114 12.10 -3.17 -8.64
N ARG A 115 11.85 -2.23 -7.74
CA ARG A 115 12.73 -1.08 -7.47
C ARG A 115 13.73 -1.44 -6.38
N ARG A 116 13.36 -1.21 -5.11
CA ARG A 116 14.19 -1.53 -3.94
C ARG A 116 13.79 -2.87 -3.34
N ILE A 117 14.75 -3.56 -2.73
CA ILE A 117 14.52 -4.83 -2.01
C ILE A 117 15.19 -4.73 -0.65
N TRP A 118 14.50 -5.17 0.39
CA TRP A 118 15.02 -5.25 1.75
C TRP A 118 14.98 -6.68 2.27
N ALA A 119 15.97 -7.04 3.09
CA ALA A 119 16.08 -8.29 3.82
C ALA A 119 16.20 -7.98 5.32
N ASP A 120 15.29 -8.53 6.14
CA ASP A 120 15.20 -8.26 7.59
C ASP A 120 15.17 -6.75 7.92
N GLY A 121 14.53 -5.96 7.05
CA GLY A 121 14.42 -4.50 7.17
C GLY A 121 15.61 -3.71 6.62
N ASN A 122 16.74 -4.34 6.33
CA ASN A 122 17.92 -3.69 5.75
C ASN A 122 17.88 -3.71 4.22
N LEU A 123 18.38 -2.66 3.58
CA LEU A 123 18.42 -2.56 2.12
C LEU A 123 19.34 -3.64 1.54
N LEU A 124 18.79 -4.56 0.76
CA LEU A 124 19.51 -5.60 0.03
C LEU A 124 19.83 -5.15 -1.41
N ARG A 125 18.88 -4.47 -2.05
CA ARG A 125 19.02 -3.87 -3.38
C ARG A 125 18.48 -2.45 -3.37
N GLY A 126 19.33 -1.49 -3.73
CA GLY A 126 18.97 -0.07 -3.85
C GLY A 126 18.36 0.28 -5.21
N THR A 127 18.10 1.57 -5.40
CA THR A 127 17.63 2.13 -6.68
C THR A 127 18.65 1.99 -7.82
N SER A 128 19.96 1.90 -7.51
CA SER A 128 21.00 1.60 -8.50
C SER A 128 20.84 0.21 -9.14
N GLY A 129 20.18 -0.69 -8.42
CA GLY A 129 19.94 -2.06 -8.83
C GLY A 129 21.02 -3.05 -8.42
N SER A 130 22.11 -2.59 -7.81
CA SER A 130 23.16 -3.42 -7.25
C SER A 130 22.74 -4.09 -5.94
N PHE A 131 23.18 -5.33 -5.76
CA PHE A 131 22.91 -6.13 -4.58
C PHE A 131 24.06 -6.02 -3.58
N ARG A 132 23.72 -5.95 -2.29
CA ARG A 132 24.71 -5.95 -1.20
C ARG A 132 25.29 -7.33 -0.92
N GLU A 133 24.49 -8.36 -1.14
CA GLU A 133 24.90 -9.75 -0.99
C GLU A 133 25.00 -10.41 -2.35
N ARG A 134 25.91 -11.36 -2.50
CA ARG A 134 26.06 -12.12 -3.74
C ARG A 134 24.81 -12.94 -3.98
N CYS A 135 24.20 -12.74 -5.15
CA CYS A 135 23.09 -13.53 -5.66
C CYS A 135 22.95 -13.29 -7.16
N THR A 136 22.32 -14.23 -7.85
CA THR A 136 21.74 -13.95 -9.17
C THR A 136 20.27 -13.66 -9.01
N PHE A 137 19.80 -12.53 -9.54
CA PHE A 137 18.42 -12.09 -9.41
C PHE A 137 17.74 -12.11 -10.77
N ARG A 138 16.56 -12.72 -10.82
CA ARG A 138 15.63 -12.66 -11.95
C ARG A 138 14.26 -12.28 -11.42
N TRP A 139 13.44 -11.69 -12.26
CA TRP A 139 12.04 -11.48 -11.94
C TRP A 139 11.20 -11.61 -13.20
N TYR A 140 9.95 -11.95 -12.99
CA TYR A 140 8.94 -12.19 -14.00
C TYR A 140 7.81 -11.20 -13.74
N ASP A 141 7.40 -10.52 -14.78
CA ASP A 141 6.47 -9.41 -14.71
C ASP A 141 5.04 -9.86 -14.41
N GLY A 142 4.71 -11.14 -14.61
CA GLY A 142 3.39 -11.71 -14.39
C GLY A 142 2.57 -11.78 -15.66
N SER A 143 3.19 -11.67 -16.83
CA SER A 143 2.49 -11.83 -18.10
C SER A 143 1.94 -13.25 -18.28
N GLU A 144 0.93 -13.39 -19.14
CA GLU A 144 0.34 -14.70 -19.46
C GLU A 144 1.24 -15.54 -20.40
N ASP A 145 2.20 -14.90 -21.07
CA ASP A 145 3.13 -15.55 -22.00
C ASP A 145 4.51 -15.85 -21.40
N GLN A 146 4.74 -15.51 -20.13
CA GLN A 146 6.03 -15.75 -19.48
C GLN A 146 6.40 -17.25 -19.46
N ALA A 147 7.70 -17.51 -19.60
CA ALA A 147 8.27 -18.86 -19.57
C ALA A 147 8.60 -19.29 -18.13
N ALA A 148 8.74 -20.60 -17.92
CA ALA A 148 9.23 -21.12 -16.65
C ALA A 148 10.67 -20.68 -16.39
N ASP A 149 10.99 -20.42 -15.12
CA ASP A 149 12.34 -20.02 -14.74
C ASP A 149 13.35 -21.17 -15.00
N PRO A 150 14.51 -20.91 -15.62
CA PRO A 150 15.48 -21.95 -15.95
C PRO A 150 16.02 -22.73 -14.75
N LEU A 151 16.17 -22.09 -13.59
CA LEU A 151 16.64 -22.75 -12.36
C LEU A 151 15.54 -23.66 -11.79
N ILE A 152 14.29 -23.18 -11.77
CA ILE A 152 13.15 -24.00 -11.34
C ILE A 152 12.95 -25.18 -12.31
N ALA A 153 13.07 -24.92 -13.61
CA ALA A 153 12.93 -25.93 -14.67
C ALA A 153 14.03 -26.98 -14.63
N SER A 154 15.27 -26.61 -14.31
CA SER A 154 16.36 -27.57 -14.16
C SER A 154 16.19 -28.44 -12.90
N ALA A 155 15.66 -27.86 -11.82
CA ALA A 155 15.44 -28.59 -10.56
C ALA A 155 14.24 -29.55 -10.62
N LEU A 156 13.12 -29.16 -11.23
CA LEU A 156 11.88 -29.95 -11.27
C LEU A 156 11.70 -30.75 -12.57
N GLY A 157 12.48 -30.44 -13.60
CA GLY A 157 12.27 -30.90 -14.97
C GLY A 157 11.31 -29.99 -15.74
N ILE A 158 11.62 -29.75 -17.02
CA ILE A 158 10.91 -28.79 -17.89
C ILE A 158 9.39 -29.07 -17.95
N ALA A 159 8.98 -30.34 -17.95
CA ALA A 159 7.57 -30.72 -18.04
C ALA A 159 6.77 -30.44 -16.75
N SER A 160 7.44 -30.35 -15.60
CA SER A 160 6.80 -30.20 -14.28
C SER A 160 6.93 -28.78 -13.72
N ALA A 161 7.80 -27.94 -14.30
CA ALA A 161 8.04 -26.59 -13.82
C ALA A 161 6.91 -25.64 -14.25
N SER A 162 6.26 -25.04 -13.25
CA SER A 162 5.27 -24.00 -13.49
C SER A 162 5.94 -22.71 -13.96
N ALA A 163 5.33 -22.06 -14.95
CA ALA A 163 5.70 -20.71 -15.37
C ALA A 163 5.03 -19.61 -14.53
N PHE A 164 4.14 -19.98 -13.61
CA PHE A 164 3.40 -19.06 -12.75
C PHE A 164 2.75 -17.89 -13.51
N ARG A 165 2.22 -18.14 -14.71
CA ARG A 165 1.57 -17.15 -15.58
C ARG A 165 0.47 -16.39 -14.84
N GLY A 166 0.38 -15.09 -15.07
CA GLY A 166 -0.52 -14.20 -14.34
C GLY A 166 -0.03 -13.79 -12.94
N LEU A 167 1.10 -14.33 -12.45
CA LEU A 167 1.72 -13.94 -11.19
C LEU A 167 3.08 -13.27 -11.45
N ALA A 168 3.24 -12.05 -10.95
CA ALA A 168 4.56 -11.42 -10.88
C ALA A 168 5.35 -12.04 -9.74
N TYR A 169 6.56 -12.52 -10.01
CA TYR A 169 7.41 -13.16 -9.01
C TYR A 169 8.89 -12.84 -9.19
N ALA A 170 9.63 -12.87 -8.08
CA ALA A 170 11.07 -12.67 -8.03
C ALA A 170 11.77 -14.00 -7.74
N VAL A 171 12.92 -14.24 -8.36
CA VAL A 171 13.77 -15.42 -8.16
C VAL A 171 15.15 -14.97 -7.71
N PHE A 172 15.58 -15.53 -6.58
CA PHE A 172 16.95 -15.47 -6.13
C PHE A 172 17.61 -16.82 -6.38
N GLU A 173 18.77 -16.80 -7.02
CA GLU A 173 19.64 -17.95 -7.18
C GLU A 173 20.91 -17.74 -6.37
N GLU A 174 21.18 -18.72 -5.50
CA GLU A 174 22.32 -18.76 -4.59
C GLU A 174 22.51 -17.48 -3.76
N LEU A 175 21.43 -16.95 -3.16
CA LEU A 175 21.50 -15.83 -2.24
C LEU A 175 22.34 -16.21 -1.01
N GLU A 176 23.46 -15.52 -0.81
CA GLU A 176 24.33 -15.74 0.36
C GLU A 176 23.64 -15.33 1.66
N LEU A 177 23.74 -16.20 2.68
CA LEU A 177 23.03 -16.05 3.94
C LEU A 177 23.90 -15.59 5.11
N GLY A 178 25.20 -15.36 4.87
CA GLY A 178 26.16 -15.00 5.91
C GLY A 178 25.75 -13.74 6.68
N ALA A 179 25.34 -12.69 5.96
CA ALA A 179 24.86 -11.44 6.55
C ALA A 179 23.54 -11.58 7.33
N PHE A 180 22.78 -12.64 7.08
CA PHE A 180 21.49 -12.91 7.71
C PHE A 180 21.59 -13.95 8.83
N GLY A 181 22.80 -14.25 9.32
CA GLY A 181 22.99 -15.27 10.37
C GLY A 181 22.62 -16.68 9.90
N ASN A 182 22.87 -16.98 8.62
CA ASN A 182 22.67 -18.29 8.00
C ASN A 182 21.22 -18.80 8.03
N ARG A 183 20.24 -17.89 7.99
CA ARG A 183 18.81 -18.21 7.80
C ARG A 183 18.27 -17.48 6.58
N ILE A 184 17.15 -17.96 6.05
CA ILE A 184 16.39 -17.23 5.02
C ILE A 184 15.82 -15.94 5.65
N PRO A 185 16.18 -14.75 5.15
CA PRO A 185 15.68 -13.49 5.70
C PRO A 185 14.23 -13.22 5.27
N SER A 186 13.53 -12.36 6.00
CA SER A 186 12.25 -11.81 5.56
C SER A 186 12.50 -10.77 4.47
N LEU A 187 12.08 -11.08 3.25
CA LEU A 187 12.25 -10.22 2.07
C LEU A 187 11.02 -9.32 1.88
N THR A 188 11.27 -8.07 1.47
CA THR A 188 10.23 -7.14 1.02
C THR A 188 10.70 -6.36 -0.20
N PHE A 189 9.77 -6.01 -1.06
CA PHE A 189 10.01 -5.51 -2.41
C PHE A 189 9.18 -4.26 -2.63
N GLU A 190 9.80 -3.18 -3.09
CA GLU A 190 9.10 -2.04 -3.66
C GLU A 190 8.81 -2.38 -5.12
N VAL A 191 7.52 -2.53 -5.43
CA VAL A 191 6.99 -2.97 -6.71
C VAL A 191 6.23 -1.82 -7.32
N GLU A 192 6.59 -1.47 -8.55
CA GLU A 192 5.84 -0.54 -9.38
C GLU A 192 4.96 -1.35 -10.33
N ALA A 193 3.66 -1.42 -10.04
CA ALA A 193 2.67 -2.12 -10.85
C ALA A 193 2.08 -1.24 -11.96
N ASP A 194 1.89 0.06 -11.69
CA ASP A 194 1.42 1.05 -12.67
C ASP A 194 2.30 2.29 -12.63
N ALA A 195 2.35 2.99 -13.76
CA ALA A 195 3.02 4.29 -13.83
C ALA A 195 2.13 5.37 -13.19
N GLY A 196 2.73 6.18 -12.31
CA GLY A 196 2.04 7.30 -11.68
C GLY A 196 1.03 6.89 -10.61
N SER A 197 0.15 7.84 -10.26
CA SER A 197 -0.93 7.62 -9.30
C SER A 197 -2.09 6.83 -9.92
N VAL A 198 -2.74 6.02 -9.11
CA VAL A 198 -3.97 5.29 -9.46
C VAL A 198 -5.16 5.88 -8.70
N ASP A 199 -6.36 5.72 -9.22
CA ASP A 199 -7.59 6.06 -8.51
C ASP A 199 -8.50 4.83 -8.46
N ALA A 200 -9.61 4.92 -7.73
CA ALA A 200 -10.48 3.76 -7.63
C ALA A 200 -11.29 3.45 -8.90
N GLY A 201 -11.27 4.34 -9.90
CA GLY A 201 -11.73 4.06 -11.25
C GLY A 201 -10.80 3.13 -12.00
N SER A 202 -9.51 3.47 -12.09
CA SER A 202 -8.52 2.60 -12.75
C SER A 202 -8.37 1.24 -12.07
N ILE A 203 -8.42 1.21 -10.73
CA ILE A 203 -8.45 -0.04 -9.95
C ILE A 203 -9.73 -0.84 -10.25
N GLY A 204 -10.88 -0.18 -10.26
CA GLY A 204 -12.18 -0.82 -10.52
C GLY A 204 -12.27 -1.46 -11.91
N ASP A 205 -11.85 -0.74 -12.95
CA ASP A 205 -11.85 -1.21 -14.33
C ASP A 205 -10.96 -2.45 -14.50
N ALA A 206 -9.77 -2.44 -13.90
CA ALA A 206 -8.85 -3.57 -13.93
C ALA A 206 -9.42 -4.80 -13.22
N LEU A 207 -9.96 -4.64 -11.99
CA LEU A 207 -10.50 -5.76 -11.21
C LEU A 207 -11.79 -6.35 -11.80
N LEU A 208 -12.54 -5.58 -12.59
CA LEU A 208 -13.80 -6.00 -13.20
C LEU A 208 -13.64 -6.41 -14.67
N GLY A 209 -12.43 -6.31 -15.24
CA GLY A 209 -12.13 -6.76 -16.60
C GLY A 209 -12.79 -5.92 -17.69
N GLY A 210 -12.98 -4.62 -17.47
CA GLY A 210 -13.60 -3.73 -18.45
C GLY A 210 -13.14 -2.28 -18.29
N ALA A 211 -12.82 -1.62 -19.40
CA ALA A 211 -12.37 -0.23 -19.39
C ALA A 211 -13.54 0.77 -19.46
N GLY A 212 -13.41 1.89 -18.74
CA GLY A 212 -14.29 3.06 -18.82
C GLY A 212 -15.59 2.97 -18.03
N ARG A 213 -15.79 1.91 -17.22
CA ARG A 213 -17.01 1.73 -16.40
C ARG A 213 -16.85 2.31 -14.99
N CYS A 214 -15.62 2.45 -14.52
CA CYS A 214 -15.30 2.93 -13.21
C CYS A 214 -14.65 4.31 -13.30
N ARG A 215 -14.97 5.16 -12.33
CA ARG A 215 -14.40 6.51 -12.15
C ARG A 215 -13.95 6.64 -10.71
N GLY A 216 -12.83 7.30 -10.49
CA GLY A 216 -12.31 7.67 -9.18
C GLY A 216 -11.91 9.13 -9.20
N ALA A 217 -11.73 9.71 -8.02
CA ALA A 217 -11.39 11.13 -7.88
C ALA A 217 -10.13 11.35 -7.05
N TRP A 218 -9.82 10.44 -6.11
CA TRP A 218 -8.72 10.56 -5.19
C TRP A 218 -7.50 9.81 -5.71
N PRO A 219 -6.36 10.49 -5.89
CA PRO A 219 -5.14 9.83 -6.32
C PRO A 219 -4.50 9.07 -5.15
N PHE A 220 -4.13 7.82 -5.40
CA PHE A 220 -3.32 6.98 -4.53
C PHE A 220 -1.98 6.72 -5.22
N SER A 221 -0.87 6.74 -4.47
CA SER A 221 0.43 6.36 -5.02
C SER A 221 0.51 4.85 -5.30
N GLY A 222 -0.30 4.06 -4.60
CA GLY A 222 -0.46 2.63 -4.83
C GLY A 222 -1.62 2.04 -4.03
N TYR A 223 -2.05 0.84 -4.40
CA TYR A 223 -3.12 0.10 -3.73
C TYR A 223 -2.86 -1.40 -3.79
N ALA A 224 -3.08 -2.12 -2.69
CA ALA A 224 -3.08 -3.58 -2.68
C ALA A 224 -4.52 -4.10 -2.58
N ALA A 225 -5.03 -4.61 -3.71
CA ALA A 225 -6.34 -5.23 -3.78
C ALA A 225 -6.26 -6.68 -3.29
N SER A 226 -6.95 -6.96 -2.19
CA SER A 226 -7.09 -8.28 -1.59
C SER A 226 -8.53 -8.54 -1.16
N GLY A 227 -8.92 -9.80 -1.08
CA GLY A 227 -10.24 -10.24 -0.65
C GLY A 227 -10.72 -11.45 -1.45
N ASP A 228 -11.64 -12.23 -0.89
CA ASP A 228 -12.20 -13.42 -1.56
C ASP A 228 -13.09 -13.06 -2.76
N ARG A 229 -13.53 -11.80 -2.85
CA ARG A 229 -14.40 -11.28 -3.91
C ARG A 229 -13.93 -9.89 -4.32
N THR A 230 -14.16 -9.53 -5.58
CA THR A 230 -13.89 -8.18 -6.10
C THR A 230 -14.53 -7.07 -5.26
N ARG A 231 -15.73 -7.32 -4.71
CA ARG A 231 -16.40 -6.36 -3.82
C ARG A 231 -15.60 -6.06 -2.54
N ASP A 232 -14.87 -7.05 -2.03
CA ASP A 232 -14.10 -6.92 -0.79
C ASP A 232 -12.81 -6.14 -1.07
N ALA A 233 -12.20 -6.39 -2.23
CA ALA A 233 -11.09 -5.60 -2.75
C ALA A 233 -11.46 -4.15 -3.09
N LEU A 234 -12.71 -3.86 -3.48
CA LEU A 234 -13.16 -2.48 -3.76
C LEU A 234 -13.74 -1.77 -2.55
N ALA A 235 -14.12 -2.50 -1.48
CA ALA A 235 -14.82 -1.92 -0.34
C ALA A 235 -14.09 -0.74 0.32
N PRO A 236 -12.75 -0.78 0.56
CA PRO A 236 -12.04 0.35 1.14
C PRO A 236 -12.12 1.62 0.28
N LEU A 237 -12.24 1.46 -1.03
CA LEU A 237 -12.27 2.56 -1.99
C LEU A 237 -13.65 3.22 -2.09
N PHE A 238 -14.73 2.53 -1.72
CA PHE A 238 -16.07 3.12 -1.75
C PHE A 238 -16.14 4.34 -0.83
N ASP A 239 -15.69 4.25 0.41
CA ASP A 239 -15.73 5.40 1.32
C ASP A 239 -14.54 6.32 1.08
N ALA A 240 -13.34 5.76 0.85
CA ALA A 240 -12.15 6.55 0.59
C ALA A 240 -12.26 7.41 -0.67
N ASP A 241 -13.07 7.04 -1.66
CA ASP A 241 -13.21 7.78 -2.91
C ASP A 241 -14.65 8.22 -3.23
N GLY A 242 -15.58 7.95 -2.31
CA GLY A 242 -17.00 8.27 -2.47
C GLY A 242 -17.69 7.50 -3.61
N ILE A 243 -17.06 6.45 -4.14
CA ILE A 243 -17.54 5.68 -5.27
C ILE A 243 -18.74 4.84 -4.90
N ARG A 244 -19.77 4.86 -5.75
CA ARG A 244 -20.99 4.05 -5.59
C ARG A 244 -21.35 3.38 -6.91
N LEU A 245 -22.02 2.25 -6.80
CA LEU A 245 -22.63 1.57 -7.94
C LEU A 245 -23.84 2.38 -8.40
N ALA A 246 -23.77 2.90 -9.62
CA ALA A 246 -24.91 3.45 -10.33
C ALA A 246 -25.32 2.47 -11.43
N SER A 247 -26.59 2.07 -11.45
CA SER A 247 -27.14 1.17 -12.46
C SER A 247 -28.26 1.87 -13.21
N GLY A 248 -28.15 1.98 -14.52
CA GLY A 248 -29.14 2.60 -15.40
C GLY A 248 -29.32 1.83 -16.72
N PRO A 249 -30.07 2.38 -17.69
CA PRO A 249 -30.33 1.75 -18.99
C PRO A 249 -29.06 1.45 -19.80
N GLU A 250 -28.04 2.31 -19.70
CA GLU A 250 -26.72 2.16 -20.32
C GLU A 250 -25.82 1.12 -19.62
N GLY A 251 -26.35 0.41 -18.62
CA GLY A 251 -25.63 -0.55 -17.80
C GLY A 251 -25.23 0.02 -16.43
N TRP A 252 -24.29 -0.67 -15.78
CA TRP A 252 -23.78 -0.28 -14.48
C TRP A 252 -22.43 0.43 -14.60
N ARG A 253 -22.18 1.37 -13.68
CA ARG A 253 -20.91 2.08 -13.51
C ARG A 253 -20.60 2.24 -12.03
N LEU A 254 -19.32 2.37 -11.71
CA LEU A 254 -18.84 2.77 -10.39
C LEU A 254 -18.32 4.20 -10.50
N ALA A 255 -18.91 5.16 -9.81
CA ALA A 255 -18.44 6.55 -9.89
C ALA A 255 -18.66 7.29 -8.57
N PRO A 256 -17.88 8.36 -8.30
CA PRO A 256 -18.19 9.28 -7.23
C PRO A 256 -19.56 9.92 -7.47
N ALA A 257 -20.31 10.15 -6.40
CA ALA A 257 -21.67 10.71 -6.52
C ALA A 257 -21.69 12.08 -7.24
N ALA A 258 -20.63 12.88 -7.12
CA ALA A 258 -20.48 14.15 -7.83
C ALA A 258 -20.42 14.03 -9.36
N GLU A 259 -20.00 12.87 -9.89
CA GLU A 259 -19.85 12.63 -11.33
C GLU A 259 -21.08 11.96 -11.97
N THR A 260 -22.19 11.83 -11.23
CA THR A 260 -23.35 11.05 -11.68
C THR A 260 -24.18 11.73 -12.80
N GLY A 261 -23.71 12.82 -13.40
CA GLY A 261 -24.37 13.51 -14.52
C GLY A 261 -25.33 14.60 -14.04
N ALA A 262 -26.41 14.85 -14.79
CA ALA A 262 -27.42 15.84 -14.41
C ALA A 262 -28.02 15.50 -13.04
N VAL A 263 -28.20 16.53 -12.20
CA VAL A 263 -28.81 16.40 -10.87
C VAL A 263 -30.31 16.66 -10.99
N PRO A 264 -31.15 15.62 -11.07
CA PRO A 264 -32.57 15.81 -11.26
C PRO A 264 -33.23 16.38 -9.99
N VAL A 265 -34.32 17.12 -10.15
CA VAL A 265 -35.04 17.72 -9.03
C VAL A 265 -36.00 16.66 -8.48
N LEU A 266 -35.87 16.38 -7.18
CA LEU A 266 -36.66 15.34 -6.52
C LEU A 266 -38.17 15.64 -6.55
N GLY A 267 -38.55 16.90 -6.76
CA GLY A 267 -39.93 17.34 -6.98
C GLY A 267 -40.56 16.83 -8.28
N ASP A 268 -39.77 16.40 -9.26
CA ASP A 268 -40.29 15.96 -10.56
C ASP A 268 -40.82 14.51 -10.55
N PHE A 269 -40.67 13.80 -9.42
CA PHE A 269 -40.98 12.38 -9.28
C PHE A 269 -42.11 12.10 -8.28
N CYS A 270 -43.10 12.99 -8.20
CA CYS A 270 -44.24 12.86 -7.30
C CYS A 270 -45.61 12.89 -8.00
N GLU A 271 -45.67 12.65 -9.32
CA GLU A 271 -46.90 12.76 -10.12
C GLU A 271 -47.93 11.65 -9.88
N ALA A 272 -47.62 10.61 -9.10
CA ALA A 272 -48.53 9.46 -8.92
C ALA A 272 -49.84 9.80 -8.21
N ARG A 273 -50.01 10.98 -7.58
CA ARG A 273 -51.32 11.45 -7.09
C ARG A 273 -51.44 12.95 -7.30
N ARG A 274 -52.42 13.39 -8.11
CA ARG A 274 -52.76 14.82 -8.39
C ARG A 274 -53.14 15.67 -7.15
N SER A 275 -52.88 15.18 -5.94
CA SER A 275 -53.08 15.86 -4.67
C SER A 275 -52.07 15.32 -3.66
N ASP A 276 -51.27 16.19 -3.05
CA ASP A 276 -50.45 15.87 -1.87
C ASP A 276 -51.36 15.27 -0.79
N VAL A 277 -51.24 13.97 -0.53
CA VAL A 277 -51.92 13.33 0.59
C VAL A 277 -50.97 13.36 1.79
N ALA A 278 -51.48 13.39 3.02
CA ALA A 278 -50.66 13.46 4.23
C ALA A 278 -49.59 12.35 4.36
N GLY A 279 -49.63 11.30 3.53
CA GLY A 279 -48.61 10.24 3.42
C GLY A 279 -47.43 10.53 2.48
N ASP A 280 -47.50 11.57 1.64
CA ASP A 280 -46.42 11.98 0.72
C ASP A 280 -45.34 12.83 1.43
N ARG A 281 -45.41 12.89 2.77
CA ARG A 281 -44.47 13.63 3.62
C ARG A 281 -43.06 13.05 3.51
N ALA A 282 -42.11 13.88 3.10
CA ALA A 282 -40.70 13.57 3.24
C ALA A 282 -40.37 13.46 4.74
N GLU A 283 -40.07 12.24 5.20
CA GLU A 283 -39.63 12.03 6.57
C GLU A 283 -38.14 12.37 6.66
N ARG A 284 -37.84 13.59 7.11
CA ARG A 284 -36.45 14.02 7.39
C ARG A 284 -36.09 13.62 8.81
N ARG A 285 -35.00 12.84 8.94
CA ARG A 285 -34.42 12.45 10.22
C ARG A 285 -33.01 13.02 10.33
N ARG A 286 -32.69 13.62 11.46
CA ARG A 286 -31.33 14.04 11.80
C ARG A 286 -30.86 13.22 12.99
N ALA A 287 -29.83 12.41 12.79
CA ALA A 287 -29.25 11.62 13.86
C ALA A 287 -28.63 12.53 14.93
N PRO A 288 -28.73 12.19 16.23
CA PRO A 288 -28.09 12.95 17.29
C PRO A 288 -26.57 12.88 17.12
N LEU A 289 -25.91 14.00 17.41
CA LEU A 289 -24.46 14.16 17.31
C LEU A 289 -23.67 13.07 18.08
N SER A 290 -24.18 12.65 19.24
CA SER A 290 -23.61 11.57 20.06
C SER A 290 -23.61 10.20 19.39
N SER A 291 -24.40 9.97 18.35
CA SER A 291 -24.44 8.71 17.59
C SER A 291 -23.36 8.62 16.50
N LEU A 292 -22.77 9.75 16.12
CA LEU A 292 -21.67 9.83 15.18
C LEU A 292 -20.35 9.49 15.88
N PRO A 293 -19.34 8.96 15.17
CA PRO A 293 -17.99 8.88 15.72
C PRO A 293 -17.48 10.29 16.03
N GLY A 294 -16.69 10.45 17.08
CA GLY A 294 -15.97 11.69 17.39
C GLY A 294 -14.70 11.85 16.56
N THR A 295 -14.11 10.73 16.14
CA THR A 295 -12.84 10.70 15.41
C THR A 295 -12.88 9.64 14.32
N ILE A 296 -12.41 10.01 13.12
CA ILE A 296 -12.04 9.09 12.06
C ILE A 296 -10.53 8.85 12.13
N ARG A 297 -10.11 7.59 12.23
CA ARG A 297 -8.71 7.17 12.20
C ARG A 297 -8.44 6.38 10.92
N LEU A 298 -7.69 6.98 10.01
CA LEU A 298 -7.31 6.39 8.72
C LEU A 298 -5.92 5.76 8.81
N ARG A 299 -5.84 4.45 8.62
CA ARG A 299 -4.57 3.71 8.48
C ARG A 299 -4.24 3.52 7.00
N HIS A 300 -2.99 3.75 6.64
CA HIS A 300 -2.48 3.71 5.26
C HIS A 300 -0.99 3.35 5.26
N TYR A 301 -0.42 3.10 4.07
CA TYR A 301 1.04 2.98 3.90
C TYR A 301 1.65 4.32 3.53
N GLU A 302 2.75 4.68 4.18
CA GLU A 302 3.36 6.00 4.03
C GLU A 302 4.66 5.91 3.21
N PRO A 303 4.71 6.48 1.99
CA PRO A 303 5.82 6.26 1.06
C PRO A 303 7.14 6.82 1.60
N GLU A 304 7.12 7.96 2.29
CA GLU A 304 8.30 8.60 2.86
C GLU A 304 8.90 7.81 4.03
N ARG A 305 8.14 6.88 4.62
CA ARG A 305 8.60 5.97 5.69
C ARG A 305 8.85 4.56 5.17
N ASP A 306 9.35 4.44 3.95
CA ASP A 306 9.53 3.17 3.25
C ASP A 306 8.29 2.27 3.34
N PHE A 307 7.11 2.86 3.12
CA PHE A 307 5.82 2.17 3.15
C PHE A 307 5.49 1.54 4.51
N GLN A 308 5.99 2.10 5.62
CA GLN A 308 5.54 1.70 6.94
C GLN A 308 4.06 2.08 7.14
N LEU A 309 3.38 1.34 8.01
CA LEU A 309 2.02 1.69 8.40
C LEU A 309 2.03 3.05 9.12
N GLY A 310 1.28 3.99 8.56
CA GLY A 310 1.00 5.30 9.11
C GLY A 310 -0.47 5.40 9.56
N GLN A 311 -0.76 6.40 10.37
CA GLN A 311 -2.14 6.73 10.72
C GLN A 311 -2.34 8.25 10.75
N GLN A 312 -3.48 8.69 10.23
CA GLN A 312 -3.94 10.07 10.34
C GLN A 312 -5.29 10.08 11.06
N THR A 313 -5.53 11.10 11.86
CA THR A 313 -6.79 11.25 12.61
C THR A 313 -7.44 12.58 12.27
N SER A 314 -8.77 12.58 12.21
CA SER A 314 -9.57 13.79 12.04
C SER A 314 -10.80 13.75 12.93
N LEU A 315 -11.12 14.88 13.55
CA LEU A 315 -12.29 15.01 14.40
C LEU A 315 -13.55 15.22 13.56
N VAL A 316 -14.61 14.55 13.95
CA VAL A 316 -15.95 14.74 13.39
C VAL A 316 -16.65 15.83 14.19
N ALA A 317 -17.11 16.87 13.50
CA ALA A 317 -17.70 18.03 14.15
C ALA A 317 -18.92 17.64 15.00
N GLY A 318 -18.78 17.81 16.33
CA GLY A 318 -19.81 17.47 17.30
C GLY A 318 -20.03 15.97 17.52
N GLY A 319 -19.19 15.09 16.96
CA GLY A 319 -19.32 13.64 17.14
C GLY A 319 -19.20 13.19 18.61
N GLY A 320 -19.69 11.97 18.89
CA GLY A 320 -19.63 11.37 20.22
C GLY A 320 -18.23 10.87 20.62
N ALA A 321 -18.12 10.03 21.64
CA ALA A 321 -16.81 9.52 22.10
C ALA A 321 -16.26 8.34 21.26
N ARG A 322 -17.04 7.82 20.31
CA ARG A 322 -16.66 6.63 19.52
C ARG A 322 -15.57 6.99 18.50
N GLU A 323 -14.55 6.18 18.40
CA GLU A 323 -13.59 6.23 17.30
C GLU A 323 -14.02 5.27 16.19
N GLU A 324 -13.93 5.71 14.94
CA GLU A 324 -14.13 4.88 13.77
C GLU A 324 -12.81 4.71 13.02
N ARG A 325 -12.39 3.46 12.85
CA ARG A 325 -11.14 3.09 12.21
C ARG A 325 -11.40 2.64 10.78
N ILE A 326 -10.67 3.24 9.85
CA ILE A 326 -10.69 2.89 8.43
C ILE A 326 -9.31 2.37 8.06
N ASP A 327 -9.29 1.11 7.63
CA ASP A 327 -8.10 0.41 7.17
C ASP A 327 -8.06 0.48 5.64
N LEU A 328 -7.22 1.37 5.10
CA LEU A 328 -7.09 1.59 3.67
C LEU A 328 -5.77 1.00 3.18
N PRO A 329 -5.76 -0.10 2.38
CA PRO A 329 -4.55 -0.70 1.83
C PRO A 329 -4.00 0.12 0.64
N ALA A 330 -3.93 1.43 0.81
CA ALA A 330 -3.39 2.39 -0.16
C ALA A 330 -2.12 3.05 0.36
N VAL A 331 -1.27 3.49 -0.56
CA VAL A 331 -0.12 4.33 -0.29
C VAL A 331 -0.53 5.78 -0.46
N LEU A 332 -0.37 6.54 0.61
CA LEU A 332 -0.75 7.95 0.68
C LEU A 332 0.38 8.73 1.36
N PRO A 333 0.89 9.80 0.73
CA PRO A 333 1.69 10.80 1.43
C PRO A 333 0.92 11.39 2.63
N ALA A 334 1.65 11.82 3.66
CA ALA A 334 1.06 12.33 4.91
C ALA A 334 0.00 13.43 4.69
N THR A 335 0.26 14.36 3.76
CA THR A 335 -0.64 15.47 3.40
C THR A 335 -1.95 14.97 2.80
N SER A 336 -1.88 14.04 1.84
CA SER A 336 -3.06 13.44 1.22
C SER A 336 -3.84 12.58 2.22
N ALA A 337 -3.16 11.77 3.04
CA ALA A 337 -3.83 10.99 4.09
C ALA A 337 -4.59 11.87 5.10
N ARG A 338 -4.01 13.03 5.49
CA ARG A 338 -4.68 14.01 6.36
C ARG A 338 -5.91 14.62 5.69
N ALA A 339 -5.79 15.05 4.43
CA ALA A 339 -6.89 15.62 3.66
C ALA A 339 -8.03 14.59 3.48
N LEU A 340 -7.70 13.33 3.22
CA LEU A 340 -8.67 12.25 3.10
C LEU A 340 -9.40 11.98 4.42
N ALA A 341 -8.67 11.89 5.54
CA ALA A 341 -9.26 11.70 6.86
C ALA A 341 -10.26 12.82 7.22
N GLN A 342 -9.94 14.08 6.87
CA GLN A 342 -10.84 15.21 7.07
C GLN A 342 -12.07 15.15 6.17
N ARG A 343 -11.92 14.74 4.91
CA ARG A 343 -13.04 14.53 3.99
C ARG A 343 -13.99 13.44 4.50
N LEU A 344 -13.44 12.35 5.04
CA LEU A 344 -14.23 11.28 5.64
C LEU A 344 -14.96 11.75 6.91
N ALA A 345 -14.30 12.55 7.75
CA ALA A 345 -14.92 13.13 8.95
C ALA A 345 -16.03 14.12 8.62
N SER A 346 -15.87 14.96 7.58
CA SER A 346 -16.92 15.88 7.13
C SER A 346 -18.09 15.15 6.49
N ALA A 347 -17.82 14.11 5.69
CA ALA A 347 -18.86 13.24 5.14
C ALA A 347 -19.67 12.52 6.23
N ALA A 348 -19.02 12.03 7.29
CA ALA A 348 -19.71 11.41 8.42
C ALA A 348 -20.65 12.38 9.15
N ALA A 349 -20.25 13.65 9.27
CA ALA A 349 -21.10 14.70 9.85
C ALA A 349 -22.28 15.07 8.94
N ASP A 350 -22.08 15.13 7.62
CA ASP A 350 -23.11 15.47 6.64
C ASP A 350 -24.16 14.35 6.49
N GLU A 351 -23.72 13.08 6.41
CA GLU A 351 -24.58 11.90 6.26
C GLU A 351 -25.51 11.64 7.46
N ARG A 352 -25.40 12.42 8.55
CA ARG A 352 -26.32 12.36 9.70
C ARG A 352 -27.76 12.75 9.33
N GLU A 353 -27.92 13.52 8.26
CA GLU A 353 -29.22 13.92 7.74
C GLU A 353 -29.67 12.90 6.69
N THR A 354 -30.79 12.26 6.99
CA THR A 354 -31.43 11.27 6.15
C THR A 354 -32.84 11.72 5.82
N SER A 355 -33.34 11.33 4.65
CA SER A 355 -34.73 11.57 4.27
C SER A 355 -35.27 10.31 3.63
N VAL A 356 -36.49 9.93 4.00
CA VAL A 356 -37.26 8.94 3.26
C VAL A 356 -38.34 9.69 2.50
N ARG A 357 -38.47 9.44 1.20
CA ARG A 357 -39.48 10.10 0.36
C ARG A 357 -40.18 9.08 -0.52
N HIS A 358 -41.51 9.14 -0.53
CA HIS A 358 -42.32 8.40 -1.50
C HIS A 358 -42.30 9.12 -2.85
N ALA A 359 -42.23 8.34 -3.92
CA ALA A 359 -42.11 8.81 -5.27
C ALA A 359 -42.99 7.97 -6.22
N ASP A 360 -43.23 8.51 -7.40
CA ASP A 360 -43.98 7.84 -8.46
C ASP A 360 -43.12 6.82 -9.24
N LEU A 361 -43.75 6.15 -10.21
CA LEU A 361 -43.08 5.20 -11.11
C LEU A 361 -41.95 5.84 -11.93
N ALA A 362 -41.96 7.16 -12.17
CA ALA A 362 -40.88 7.83 -12.88
C ALA A 362 -39.58 7.82 -12.07
N ALA A 363 -39.64 7.69 -10.73
CA ALA A 363 -38.45 7.51 -9.88
C ALA A 363 -37.67 6.22 -10.16
N LEU A 364 -38.22 5.28 -10.95
CA LEU A 364 -37.46 4.14 -11.45
C LEU A 364 -36.29 4.56 -12.36
N ALA A 365 -36.38 5.73 -13.00
CA ALA A 365 -35.30 6.30 -13.80
C ALA A 365 -34.11 6.80 -12.95
N LEU A 366 -34.32 7.09 -11.66
CA LEU A 366 -33.23 7.48 -10.76
C LEU A 366 -32.30 6.30 -10.48
N THR A 367 -31.00 6.54 -10.54
CA THR A 367 -30.01 5.51 -10.23
C THR A 367 -29.61 5.60 -8.76
N VAL A 368 -29.63 4.48 -8.02
CA VAL A 368 -29.04 4.43 -6.67
C VAL A 368 -27.58 4.89 -6.76
N GLY A 369 -27.14 5.69 -5.80
CA GLY A 369 -25.83 6.37 -5.80
C GLY A 369 -25.85 7.77 -6.41
N ALA A 370 -26.85 8.14 -7.23
CA ALA A 370 -26.93 9.47 -7.82
C ALA A 370 -27.29 10.56 -6.81
N VAL A 371 -26.93 11.79 -7.18
CA VAL A 371 -27.31 13.00 -6.45
C VAL A 371 -28.59 13.57 -7.05
N VAL A 372 -29.55 13.90 -6.20
CA VAL A 372 -30.81 14.56 -6.52
C VAL A 372 -30.85 15.90 -5.78
N ALA A 373 -31.51 16.90 -6.37
CA ALA A 373 -31.72 18.21 -5.75
C ALA A 373 -33.06 18.23 -5.00
N GLY A 374 -33.05 18.73 -3.76
CA GLY A 374 -34.25 19.12 -3.04
C GLY A 374 -34.81 20.45 -3.54
N ALA A 375 -36.09 20.73 -3.25
CA ALA A 375 -36.74 21.99 -3.62
C ALA A 375 -36.10 23.24 -2.98
N ASP A 376 -35.42 23.05 -1.85
CA ASP A 376 -34.66 24.05 -1.10
C ASP A 376 -33.20 24.20 -1.59
N GLY A 377 -32.84 23.58 -2.72
CA GLY A 377 -31.47 23.56 -3.26
C GLY A 377 -30.51 22.63 -2.52
N SER A 378 -31.00 21.88 -1.52
CA SER A 378 -30.20 20.85 -0.84
C SER A 378 -29.84 19.70 -1.81
N ARG A 379 -28.72 19.04 -1.58
CA ARG A 379 -28.27 17.91 -2.39
C ARG A 379 -28.34 16.63 -1.56
N TRP A 380 -28.93 15.61 -2.15
CA TRP A 380 -29.13 14.31 -1.51
C TRP A 380 -28.62 13.20 -2.40
N ARG A 381 -27.93 12.24 -1.83
CA ARG A 381 -27.56 10.98 -2.49
C ARG A 381 -28.67 9.97 -2.28
N LEU A 382 -29.12 9.33 -3.36
CA LEU A 382 -30.02 8.17 -3.30
C LEU A 382 -29.26 6.95 -2.76
N ALA A 383 -29.44 6.63 -1.48
CA ALA A 383 -28.77 5.53 -0.80
C ALA A 383 -29.45 4.18 -1.04
N GLY A 384 -30.76 4.18 -1.27
CA GLY A 384 -31.56 2.98 -1.48
C GLY A 384 -32.88 3.30 -2.14
N ARG A 385 -33.45 2.29 -2.79
CA ARG A 385 -34.80 2.35 -3.37
C ARG A 385 -35.52 1.05 -3.05
N THR A 386 -36.72 1.17 -2.49
CA THR A 386 -37.63 0.05 -2.28
C THR A 386 -38.82 0.21 -3.20
N VAL A 387 -39.17 -0.85 -3.93
CA VAL A 387 -40.31 -0.87 -4.86
C VAL A 387 -41.33 -1.89 -4.36
N ARG A 388 -42.58 -1.45 -4.11
CA ARG A 388 -43.69 -2.31 -3.68
C ARG A 388 -44.94 -1.99 -4.49
N GLY A 389 -45.18 -2.75 -5.56
CA GLY A 389 -46.23 -2.42 -6.53
C GLY A 389 -45.94 -1.06 -7.16
N ASN A 390 -46.85 -0.10 -6.99
CA ASN A 390 -46.70 1.28 -7.47
C ASN A 390 -46.12 2.23 -6.43
N ASP A 391 -45.82 1.76 -5.21
CA ASP A 391 -45.20 2.57 -4.16
C ASP A 391 -43.67 2.45 -4.25
N ILE A 392 -43.02 3.59 -4.51
CA ILE A 392 -41.56 3.70 -4.55
C ILE A 392 -41.11 4.55 -3.38
N SER A 393 -40.29 3.97 -2.52
CA SER A 393 -39.67 4.66 -1.39
C SER A 393 -38.19 4.86 -1.66
N LEU A 394 -37.76 6.12 -1.62
CA LEU A 394 -36.39 6.56 -1.82
C LEU A 394 -35.74 6.87 -0.47
N GLU A 395 -34.64 6.18 -0.17
CA GLU A 395 -33.80 6.47 0.98
C GLU A 395 -32.69 7.43 0.56
N LEU A 396 -32.66 8.60 1.17
CA LEU A 396 -31.78 9.71 0.81
C LEU A 396 -30.85 10.02 1.97
N ARG A 397 -29.58 10.29 1.66
CA ARG A 397 -28.60 10.84 2.60
C ARG A 397 -28.13 12.20 2.10
N ARG A 398 -27.95 13.17 2.99
CA ARG A 398 -27.43 14.47 2.58
C ARG A 398 -26.04 14.31 1.94
N TYR A 399 -25.79 15.09 0.89
CA TYR A 399 -24.55 15.04 0.12
C TYR A 399 -24.07 16.45 -0.25
N GLN A 400 -23.27 17.03 0.64
CA GLN A 400 -22.62 18.33 0.49
C GLN A 400 -21.14 18.16 0.82
N PRO A 401 -20.35 17.51 -0.07
CA PRO A 401 -18.94 17.31 0.17
C PRO A 401 -18.24 18.67 0.28
N LEU A 402 -17.46 18.83 1.35
CA LEU A 402 -16.53 19.95 1.45
C LEU A 402 -15.31 19.66 0.55
N PRO A 403 -14.76 20.67 -0.14
CA PRO A 403 -13.50 20.52 -0.85
C PRO A 403 -12.43 20.03 0.14
N ALA A 404 -11.68 19.01 -0.26
CA ALA A 404 -10.50 18.62 0.51
C ALA A 404 -9.43 19.70 0.30
N ALA A 405 -9.08 20.41 1.37
CA ALA A 405 -7.91 21.28 1.36
C ALA A 405 -6.68 20.42 1.67
N GLU A 406 -5.61 20.57 0.88
CA GLU A 406 -4.32 20.01 1.27
C GLU A 406 -3.84 20.72 2.53
N LEU A 407 -3.87 20.00 3.64
CA LEU A 407 -3.34 20.47 4.90
C LEU A 407 -1.90 19.97 5.07
N PRO A 408 -0.98 20.83 5.52
CA PRO A 408 0.39 20.39 5.76
C PRO A 408 0.40 19.28 6.82
N ALA A 409 1.11 18.20 6.53
CA ALA A 409 1.30 17.08 7.43
C ALA A 409 2.73 16.56 7.23
N ALA A 410 3.36 16.13 8.31
CA ALA A 410 4.69 15.55 8.26
C ALA A 410 4.58 14.04 8.51
N PRO A 411 5.32 13.20 7.73
CA PRO A 411 5.35 11.76 7.96
C PRO A 411 6.13 11.37 9.23
N GLY A 412 6.74 12.34 9.92
CA GLY A 412 7.71 12.09 10.98
C GLY A 412 9.10 11.79 10.42
N ALA A 413 10.02 11.37 11.28
CA ALA A 413 11.41 11.06 10.91
C ALA A 413 11.62 9.54 10.90
N PRO A 414 11.66 8.88 9.73
CA PRO A 414 12.04 7.47 9.66
C PRO A 414 13.53 7.30 9.96
N VAL A 415 13.86 6.26 10.73
CA VAL A 415 15.24 5.79 10.84
C VAL A 415 15.42 4.71 9.77
N GLY A 416 16.08 5.07 8.68
CA GLY A 416 16.35 4.17 7.55
C GLY A 416 17.82 4.19 7.18
N VAL A 417 18.33 3.06 6.66
CA VAL A 417 19.65 3.03 6.04
C VAL A 417 19.57 3.80 4.72
N PRO A 418 20.41 4.83 4.48
CA PRO A 418 20.35 5.57 3.22
C PRO A 418 20.61 4.66 2.03
N ASP A 419 19.85 4.87 0.96
CA ASP A 419 20.10 4.28 -0.35
C ASP A 419 21.18 5.10 -1.07
N TRP A 420 22.44 4.74 -0.80
CA TRP A 420 23.57 5.36 -1.49
C TRP A 420 23.70 4.77 -2.91
N PRO A 421 23.99 5.60 -3.93
CA PRO A 421 24.30 5.09 -5.25
C PRO A 421 25.59 4.26 -5.21
N ASP A 422 25.82 3.47 -6.25
CA ASP A 422 27.02 2.65 -6.35
C ASP A 422 28.29 3.52 -6.22
N ALA A 423 29.10 3.21 -5.23
CA ALA A 423 30.30 3.99 -4.94
C ALA A 423 31.43 3.56 -5.87
N ALA A 424 32.05 4.54 -6.54
CA ALA A 424 33.29 4.32 -7.26
C ALA A 424 34.44 4.25 -6.25
N GLY A 425 35.11 3.10 -6.16
CA GLY A 425 36.31 2.96 -5.35
C GLY A 425 37.49 3.65 -6.01
N MET A 426 38.15 4.55 -5.29
CA MET A 426 39.43 5.13 -5.68
C MET A 426 40.53 4.51 -4.82
N VAL A 427 41.62 4.12 -5.45
CA VAL A 427 42.83 3.63 -4.78
C VAL A 427 44.00 4.54 -5.16
N GLN A 428 44.77 4.95 -4.16
CA GLN A 428 45.97 5.77 -4.31
C GLN A 428 47.14 5.11 -3.59
N LEU A 429 48.31 5.16 -4.24
CA LEU A 429 49.56 4.62 -3.74
C LEU A 429 50.44 5.77 -3.27
N PHE A 430 50.83 5.76 -2.00
CA PHE A 430 51.67 6.78 -1.40
C PHE A 430 53.03 6.19 -1.04
N ASP A 431 54.10 6.76 -1.60
CA ASP A 431 55.45 6.56 -1.11
C ASP A 431 55.68 7.50 0.08
N LEU A 432 55.60 6.96 1.29
CA LEU A 432 55.72 7.76 2.52
C LEU A 432 57.15 7.69 3.07
N PRO A 433 57.68 8.80 3.62
CA PRO A 433 58.92 8.75 4.38
C PRO A 433 58.76 7.78 5.57
N ASN A 434 59.88 7.26 6.07
CA ASN A 434 59.87 6.31 7.17
C ASN A 434 59.36 6.96 8.48
N LEU A 435 58.06 6.86 8.73
CA LEU A 435 57.40 7.37 9.92
C LEU A 435 57.57 6.35 11.07
N GLY A 436 58.69 6.43 11.79
CA GLY A 436 58.84 5.82 13.12
C GLY A 436 59.41 4.40 13.20
N SER A 437 60.06 3.87 12.17
CA SER A 437 60.73 2.55 12.22
C SER A 437 62.25 2.67 12.00
N PRO A 438 63.13 1.97 12.74
CA PRO A 438 64.57 2.03 12.46
C PRO A 438 64.91 1.27 11.18
N ALA A 439 65.61 1.94 10.26
CA ALA A 439 66.09 1.48 8.94
C ALA A 439 65.02 0.88 7.99
N ALA A 440 64.76 1.56 6.87
CA ALA A 440 63.93 1.02 5.80
C ALA A 440 64.74 -0.05 5.02
N SER A 441 64.48 -1.33 5.28
CA SER A 441 65.10 -2.47 4.56
C SER A 441 64.40 -2.84 3.26
N ALA A 442 63.26 -2.21 2.95
CA ALA A 442 62.48 -2.40 1.74
C ALA A 442 61.62 -1.15 1.44
N PRO A 443 61.25 -0.89 0.17
CA PRO A 443 60.31 0.17 -0.17
C PRO A 443 58.95 -0.08 0.52
N ARG A 444 58.38 0.98 1.10
CA ARG A 444 57.08 0.93 1.80
C ARG A 444 56.08 1.82 1.08
N ILE A 445 55.14 1.18 0.39
CA ILE A 445 54.02 1.88 -0.26
C ILE A 445 52.81 1.76 0.65
N LEU A 446 52.24 2.91 1.03
CA LEU A 446 50.94 2.96 1.69
C LEU A 446 49.86 2.93 0.62
N ILE A 447 48.94 1.96 0.74
CA ILE A 447 47.75 1.86 -0.09
C ILE A 447 46.62 2.52 0.68
N ALA A 448 46.09 3.62 0.15
CA ALA A 448 44.89 4.23 0.67
C ALA A 448 43.78 4.12 -0.37
N ALA A 449 42.57 3.88 0.10
CA ALA A 449 41.39 3.83 -0.76
C ALA A 449 40.21 4.53 -0.08
N ALA A 450 39.35 5.11 -0.91
CA ALA A 450 38.12 5.76 -0.50
C ALA A 450 37.03 5.52 -1.56
N GLY A 451 35.78 5.76 -1.18
CA GLY A 451 34.66 5.73 -2.10
C GLY A 451 34.24 7.13 -2.53
N SER A 452 33.55 7.21 -3.66
CA SER A 452 32.90 8.45 -4.14
C SER A 452 31.73 8.91 -3.27
N ASN A 453 31.25 8.11 -2.31
CA ASN A 453 30.18 8.44 -1.37
C ASN A 453 30.29 7.64 -0.06
N ASP A 454 29.47 8.00 0.93
CA ASP A 454 29.39 7.38 2.27
C ASP A 454 28.86 5.93 2.26
N GLY A 455 28.37 5.46 1.11
CA GLY A 455 27.95 4.09 0.88
C GLY A 455 29.09 3.09 0.72
N TRP A 456 30.32 3.55 0.46
CA TRP A 456 31.47 2.66 0.27
C TRP A 456 31.84 1.92 1.56
N ARG A 457 32.14 0.62 1.44
CA ARG A 457 32.39 -0.28 2.59
C ARG A 457 33.83 -0.77 2.69
N GLY A 458 34.70 -0.26 1.83
CA GLY A 458 36.06 -0.73 1.68
C GLY A 458 36.22 -1.66 0.48
N ALA A 459 37.42 -2.22 0.36
CA ALA A 459 37.77 -3.18 -0.67
C ALA A 459 38.87 -4.12 -0.17
N ASP A 460 38.82 -5.38 -0.61
CA ASP A 460 39.96 -6.28 -0.49
C ASP A 460 41.00 -5.93 -1.57
N CYS A 461 42.24 -5.80 -1.15
CA CYS A 461 43.35 -5.44 -2.00
C CYS A 461 44.16 -6.67 -2.38
N TRP A 462 44.46 -6.76 -3.67
CA TRP A 462 45.24 -7.84 -4.27
C TRP A 462 46.38 -7.23 -5.09
N PHE A 463 47.55 -7.84 -5.01
CA PHE A 463 48.68 -7.54 -5.87
C PHE A 463 48.80 -8.61 -6.95
N VAL A 464 48.78 -8.17 -8.21
CA VAL A 464 48.97 -9.05 -9.37
C VAL A 464 50.33 -8.71 -9.97
N PRO A 465 51.36 -9.56 -9.78
CA PRO A 465 52.74 -9.22 -10.18
C PRO A 465 52.94 -9.13 -11.69
N SER A 466 52.15 -9.86 -12.47
CA SER A 466 52.16 -9.83 -13.93
C SER A 466 50.81 -10.30 -14.49
N THR A 467 50.50 -9.93 -15.74
CA THR A 467 49.25 -10.33 -16.40
C THR A 467 49.12 -11.86 -16.44
N GLY A 468 48.04 -12.38 -15.85
CA GLY A 468 47.79 -13.83 -15.76
C GLY A 468 48.40 -14.53 -14.54
N ALA A 469 49.16 -13.83 -13.68
CA ALA A 469 49.61 -14.40 -12.42
C ALA A 469 48.47 -14.49 -11.40
N GLU A 470 48.56 -15.47 -10.49
CA GLU A 470 47.61 -15.57 -9.38
C GLU A 470 47.66 -14.32 -8.49
N PRO A 471 46.51 -13.71 -8.17
CA PRO A 471 46.46 -12.55 -7.29
C PRO A 471 46.96 -12.89 -5.87
N ILE A 472 47.86 -12.07 -5.35
CA ILE A 472 48.39 -12.19 -3.99
C ILE A 472 47.60 -11.26 -3.07
N PRO A 473 46.91 -11.76 -2.03
CA PRO A 473 46.17 -10.90 -1.11
C PRO A 473 47.15 -10.08 -0.26
N ILE A 474 46.98 -8.75 -0.28
CA ILE A 474 47.84 -7.82 0.47
C ILE A 474 47.14 -7.19 1.67
N GLY A 475 45.81 -7.28 1.75
CA GLY A 475 45.02 -6.83 2.90
C GLY A 475 43.65 -6.31 2.50
N SER A 476 42.97 -5.63 3.41
CA SER A 476 41.69 -4.97 3.16
C SER A 476 41.78 -3.50 3.54
N VAL A 477 41.30 -2.60 2.68
CA VAL A 477 41.12 -1.19 3.04
C VAL A 477 39.70 -1.01 3.55
N ARG A 478 39.57 -0.42 4.74
CA ARG A 478 38.28 -0.06 5.34
C ARG A 478 37.95 1.40 5.02
N PRO A 479 36.68 1.84 5.14
CA PRO A 479 36.30 3.21 4.87
C PRO A 479 37.19 4.20 5.63
N ALA A 480 38.01 4.96 4.90
CA ALA A 480 38.83 6.03 5.45
C ALA A 480 38.02 7.34 5.47
N ALA A 481 38.35 8.25 6.39
CA ALA A 481 37.58 9.47 6.62
C ALA A 481 37.54 10.43 5.42
N ALA A 482 38.58 10.47 4.57
CA ALA A 482 38.57 11.17 3.28
C ALA A 482 39.87 10.91 2.48
N LEU A 483 39.79 11.02 1.15
CA LEU A 483 40.94 10.96 0.22
C LEU A 483 40.67 11.96 -0.92
N GLY A 484 41.57 12.91 -1.17
CA GLY A 484 41.34 13.97 -2.14
C GLY A 484 42.56 14.87 -2.36
N LEU A 485 42.42 15.82 -3.29
CA LEU A 485 43.42 16.86 -3.54
C LEU A 485 43.07 18.10 -2.71
N LEU A 486 44.09 18.73 -2.12
CA LEU A 486 43.92 20.01 -1.45
C LEU A 486 43.68 21.11 -2.49
N ALA A 487 42.57 21.84 -2.36
CA ALA A 487 42.25 22.96 -3.24
C ALA A 487 43.24 24.13 -3.10
N GLU A 488 43.83 24.30 -1.91
CA GLU A 488 44.85 25.31 -1.64
C GLU A 488 46.05 24.72 -0.89
N ARG A 489 47.23 25.31 -1.08
CA ARG A 489 48.45 24.89 -0.38
C ARG A 489 48.30 25.11 1.12
N TRP A 490 48.75 24.12 1.91
CA TRP A 490 48.70 24.18 3.37
C TRP A 490 49.53 25.34 3.92
N ARG A 491 48.89 26.24 4.68
CA ARG A 491 49.60 27.24 5.50
C ARG A 491 50.04 26.57 6.81
N ARG A 492 51.34 26.70 7.17
CA ARG A 492 51.88 26.17 8.43
C ARG A 492 51.04 26.65 9.62
N GLY A 493 50.50 25.70 10.40
CA GLY A 493 49.82 25.97 11.69
C GLY A 493 48.30 25.81 11.72
N ALA A 494 47.64 25.41 10.62
CA ALA A 494 46.19 25.17 10.64
C ALA A 494 45.82 23.81 11.29
N THR A 495 44.88 23.82 12.24
CA THR A 495 44.44 22.67 13.04
C THR A 495 43.09 22.05 12.59
N ALA A 496 42.47 22.54 11.52
CA ALA A 496 41.22 22.00 10.97
C ALA A 496 41.11 22.20 9.44
N PHE A 497 40.34 21.35 8.76
CA PHE A 497 40.13 21.36 7.30
C PHE A 497 38.64 21.24 6.93
N SER A 498 38.26 21.89 5.82
CA SER A 498 37.02 21.63 5.06
C SER A 498 37.40 20.96 3.75
N ILE A 499 36.88 19.76 3.51
CA ILE A 499 37.09 19.02 2.26
C ILE A 499 35.90 19.35 1.36
N PHE A 500 36.14 20.05 0.26
CA PHE A 500 35.13 20.27 -0.76
C PHE A 500 35.20 19.13 -1.79
N PRO A 501 34.06 18.51 -2.18
CA PRO A 501 34.04 17.61 -3.31
C PRO A 501 34.45 18.40 -4.57
N ALA A 502 35.35 17.83 -5.36
CA ALA A 502 35.67 18.36 -6.69
C ALA A 502 34.42 18.27 -7.60
N PRO A 503 34.22 19.22 -8.54
CA PRO A 503 33.04 19.28 -9.40
C PRO A 503 32.85 18.05 -10.28
#